data_AF-A0A7S3Y9M2-F1
#
_entry.id   AF-A0A7S3Y9M2-F1
#
_cell.length_a   1.000
_cell.length_b   1.000
_cell.length_c   1.000
_cell.angle_alpha   90.00
_cell.angle_beta   90.00
_cell.angle_gamma   90.00
#
_symmetry.space_group_name_H-M   'P 1'
#
loop_
_entity.id
_entity.type
_entity.pdbx_description
1 polymer ?
#
loop_
_entity_poly.entity_id
_entity_poly.type
_entity_poly.pdbx_seq_one_letter_code
_entity_poly.pdbx_strand_id
1 'polypeptide(L)'
;MRKAEEKERKEKLKKSFHERISKLLGWTEEGPPPRKTVAIIHLSGAIERAPAHGTKPSFNDQDPKILSGPACAAIRRAALDPEVAAVVLRIDSPGGSALASDCISRAIEDCKRVSGVPVYCSMANYAASGGYMIAAACDRVWAQPTTVTGSIGVIAGKLTFQRFLARYGVRVDGVAFGRNAAALSPLEDFDAAQLARLDEDVDLIYEDFLAKVARGRRMAVEEVRRVAKG
;
A
#
# COMPACT_ATOMS: atom_id res chain seq x y z
N MET A 1 4.55 -37.43 -61.62
CA MET A 1 4.39 -38.07 -60.29
C MET A 1 5.70 -38.10 -59.50
N ARG A 2 6.81 -38.66 -60.01
CA ARG A 2 8.11 -38.75 -59.28
C ARG A 2 8.67 -37.47 -58.62
N LYS A 3 8.52 -36.29 -59.23
CA LYS A 3 9.02 -35.02 -58.65
C LYS A 3 8.21 -34.53 -57.44
N ALA A 4 6.93 -34.88 -57.35
CA ALA A 4 6.07 -34.49 -56.23
C ALA A 4 6.38 -35.36 -54.99
N GLU A 5 6.57 -36.66 -55.19
CA GLU A 5 6.95 -37.63 -54.15
C GLU A 5 8.33 -37.31 -53.55
N GLU A 6 9.29 -36.87 -54.37
CA GLU A 6 10.61 -36.49 -53.90
C GLU A 6 10.60 -35.20 -53.06
N LYS A 7 9.73 -34.24 -53.42
CA LYS A 7 9.54 -33.01 -52.64
C LYS A 7 8.90 -33.30 -51.29
N GLU A 8 7.86 -34.13 -51.27
CA GLU A 8 7.17 -34.54 -50.05
C GLU A 8 8.10 -35.32 -49.12
N ARG A 9 8.95 -36.20 -49.67
CA ARG A 9 9.96 -36.94 -48.90
C ARG A 9 11.01 -36.01 -48.28
N LYS A 10 11.48 -34.99 -49.01
CA LYS A 10 12.43 -33.99 -48.50
C LYS A 10 11.82 -33.12 -47.40
N GLU A 11 10.54 -32.75 -47.51
CA GLU A 11 9.82 -32.01 -46.48
C GLU A 11 9.60 -32.84 -45.21
N LYS A 12 9.22 -34.12 -45.35
CA LYS A 12 9.10 -35.05 -44.21
C LYS A 12 10.45 -35.27 -43.51
N LEU A 13 11.55 -35.39 -44.27
CA LEU A 13 12.89 -35.49 -43.69
C LEU A 13 13.30 -34.23 -42.93
N LYS A 14 13.01 -33.04 -43.47
CA LYS A 14 13.30 -31.77 -42.79
C LYS A 14 12.51 -31.62 -41.49
N LYS A 15 11.22 -31.95 -41.51
CA LYS A 15 10.38 -31.95 -40.29
C LYS A 15 10.89 -32.94 -39.26
N SER A 16 11.18 -34.18 -39.67
CA SER A 16 11.70 -35.21 -38.77
C SER A 16 13.08 -34.87 -38.19
N PHE A 17 13.95 -34.22 -38.97
CA PHE A 17 15.25 -33.75 -38.50
C PHE A 17 15.11 -32.61 -37.49
N HIS A 18 14.24 -31.63 -37.78
CA HIS A 18 13.97 -30.52 -36.88
C HIS A 18 13.37 -31.01 -35.56
N GLU A 19 12.37 -31.89 -35.61
CA GLU A 19 11.71 -32.47 -34.44
C GLU A 19 12.67 -33.29 -33.57
N ARG A 20 13.60 -34.03 -34.19
CA ARG A 20 14.64 -34.78 -33.48
C ARG A 20 15.67 -33.87 -32.81
N ILE A 21 16.09 -32.79 -33.47
CA ILE A 21 17.03 -31.82 -32.89
C ILE A 21 16.35 -31.03 -31.76
N SER A 22 15.12 -30.58 -31.96
CA SER A 22 14.32 -29.89 -30.95
C SER A 22 14.14 -30.75 -29.71
N LYS A 23 13.84 -32.05 -29.87
CA LYS A 23 13.74 -33.00 -28.76
C LYS A 23 15.09 -33.29 -28.07
N LEU A 24 16.18 -33.36 -28.82
CA LEU A 24 17.54 -33.57 -28.28
C LEU A 24 18.03 -32.36 -27.48
N LEU A 25 17.67 -31.15 -27.90
CA LEU A 25 18.07 -29.88 -27.27
C LEU A 25 17.05 -29.36 -26.24
N GLY A 26 15.94 -30.07 -26.03
CA GLY A 26 14.87 -29.67 -25.10
C GLY A 26 14.13 -28.40 -25.53
N TRP A 27 14.16 -28.05 -26.81
CA TRP A 27 13.47 -26.90 -27.37
C TRP A 27 12.06 -27.31 -27.76
N THR A 28 11.06 -26.85 -27.03
CA THR A 28 9.65 -26.89 -27.43
C THR A 28 9.36 -25.77 -28.44
N GLU A 29 8.35 -25.91 -29.29
CA GLU A 29 7.92 -24.83 -30.22
C GLU A 29 7.43 -23.58 -29.45
N GLU A 30 6.99 -23.78 -28.22
CA GLU A 30 6.86 -22.73 -27.22
C GLU A 30 8.26 -22.46 -26.67
N GLY A 31 8.77 -21.23 -26.84
CA GLY A 31 10.09 -20.82 -26.36
C GLY A 31 10.33 -21.12 -24.87
N PRO A 32 11.54 -20.85 -24.33
CA PRO A 32 11.84 -21.14 -22.93
C PRO A 32 10.73 -20.60 -22.02
N PRO A 33 10.28 -21.39 -21.01
CA PRO A 33 9.18 -20.97 -20.16
C PRO A 33 9.48 -19.59 -19.56
N PRO A 34 8.47 -18.73 -19.43
CA PRO A 34 8.64 -17.39 -18.91
C PRO A 34 9.43 -17.40 -17.61
N ARG A 35 10.49 -16.58 -17.55
CA ARG A 35 11.35 -16.51 -16.36
C ARG A 35 10.55 -15.82 -15.26
N LYS A 36 10.02 -16.61 -14.34
CA LYS A 36 9.36 -16.10 -13.13
C LYS A 36 10.25 -15.06 -12.42
N THR A 37 9.74 -13.85 -12.30
CA THR A 37 10.39 -12.71 -11.67
C THR A 37 9.78 -12.40 -10.31
N VAL A 38 10.49 -11.59 -9.51
CA VAL A 38 9.97 -11.02 -8.27
C VAL A 38 9.89 -9.51 -8.45
N ALA A 39 8.70 -8.93 -8.29
CA ALA A 39 8.50 -7.50 -8.37
C ALA A 39 8.85 -6.85 -7.03
N ILE A 40 9.71 -5.82 -7.05
CA ILE A 40 10.05 -5.04 -5.85
C ILE A 40 9.41 -3.66 -5.98
N ILE A 41 8.58 -3.30 -5.01
CA ILE A 41 7.90 -2.01 -4.94
C ILE A 41 8.42 -1.27 -3.71
N HIS A 42 9.06 -0.12 -3.94
CA HIS A 42 9.54 0.74 -2.87
C HIS A 42 8.44 1.70 -2.43
N LEU A 43 8.08 1.62 -1.16
CA LEU A 43 7.12 2.51 -0.50
C LEU A 43 7.90 3.34 0.51
N SER A 44 8.35 4.53 0.12
CA SER A 44 9.16 5.42 0.97
C SER A 44 8.46 6.75 1.20
N GLY A 45 8.47 7.19 2.46
CA GLY A 45 7.95 8.49 2.88
C GLY A 45 6.61 8.45 3.60
N ALA A 46 6.06 9.64 3.85
CA ALA A 46 4.74 9.76 4.46
C ALA A 46 3.65 9.21 3.54
N ILE A 47 2.64 8.56 4.12
CA ILE A 47 1.52 7.97 3.37
C ILE A 47 0.44 9.03 3.22
N GLU A 48 0.16 9.42 2.00
CA GLU A 48 -0.83 10.44 1.67
C GLU A 48 -1.87 9.91 0.69
N ARG A 49 -3.07 10.47 0.77
CA ARG A 49 -4.03 10.30 -0.32
C ARG A 49 -3.51 11.12 -1.50
N ALA A 50 -3.52 10.53 -2.71
CA ALA A 50 -3.14 11.29 -3.91
C ALA A 50 -3.92 12.62 -3.94
N PRO A 51 -3.24 13.76 -4.14
CA PRO A 51 -3.90 15.05 -4.13
C PRO A 51 -5.01 15.09 -5.19
N ALA A 52 -6.11 15.78 -4.87
CA ALA A 52 -7.07 16.16 -5.90
C ALA A 52 -6.34 17.05 -6.92
N HIS A 53 -6.76 17.00 -8.18
CA HIS A 53 -6.22 17.87 -9.24
C HIS A 53 -6.24 19.33 -8.75
N GLY A 54 -5.07 19.99 -8.71
CA GLY A 54 -4.93 21.38 -8.26
C GLY A 54 -4.62 21.62 -6.78
N THR A 55 -4.34 20.57 -5.98
CA THR A 55 -3.88 20.76 -4.59
C THR A 55 -2.45 21.32 -4.59
N LYS A 56 -2.24 22.46 -3.92
CA LYS A 56 -0.90 23.08 -3.83
C LYS A 56 0.05 22.20 -3.00
N PRO A 57 1.35 22.14 -3.37
CA PRO A 57 2.39 21.51 -2.57
C PRO A 57 2.30 21.92 -1.09
N SER A 58 2.45 20.94 -0.20
CA SER A 58 2.70 21.23 1.22
C SER A 58 4.06 21.92 1.36
N PHE A 59 4.31 22.59 2.50
CA PHE A 59 5.55 23.35 2.74
C PHE A 59 6.86 22.53 2.60
N ASN A 60 6.78 21.20 2.46
CA ASN A 60 7.92 20.30 2.26
C ASN A 60 7.69 19.25 1.15
N ASP A 61 7.37 19.68 -0.07
CA ASP A 61 7.05 18.78 -1.21
C ASP A 61 8.28 18.09 -1.84
N GLN A 62 9.44 18.17 -1.21
CA GLN A 62 10.69 17.53 -1.64
C GLN A 62 10.91 16.16 -0.98
N ASP A 63 10.19 15.85 0.09
CA ASP A 63 10.29 14.53 0.72
C ASP A 63 9.55 13.48 -0.13
N PRO A 64 10.11 12.27 -0.29
CA PRO A 64 9.39 11.18 -0.92
C PRO A 64 8.07 10.92 -0.19
N LYS A 65 7.04 10.54 -0.95
CA LYS A 65 5.68 10.27 -0.44
C LYS A 65 5.15 8.97 -1.03
N ILE A 66 4.39 8.25 -0.22
CA ILE A 66 3.60 7.11 -0.67
C ILE A 66 2.20 7.61 -0.98
N LEU A 67 1.89 7.76 -2.27
CA LEU A 67 0.54 8.08 -2.72
C LEU A 67 -0.27 6.79 -2.88
N SER A 68 -1.42 6.70 -2.21
CA SER A 68 -2.23 5.46 -2.22
C SER A 68 -2.65 5.01 -3.61
N GLY A 69 -3.07 5.92 -4.49
CA GLY A 69 -3.47 5.59 -5.86
C GLY A 69 -2.36 4.87 -6.65
N PRO A 70 -1.20 5.53 -6.85
CA PRO A 70 -0.02 4.92 -7.48
C PRO A 70 0.46 3.63 -6.80
N ALA A 71 0.50 3.58 -5.47
CA ALA A 71 0.92 2.38 -4.74
C ALA A 71 -0.02 1.19 -5.01
N CYS A 72 -1.33 1.40 -4.91
CA CYS A 72 -2.33 0.37 -5.24
C CYS A 72 -2.24 -0.07 -6.70
N ALA A 73 -2.00 0.86 -7.63
CA ALA A 73 -1.86 0.54 -9.05
C ALA A 73 -0.59 -0.29 -9.32
N ALA A 74 0.54 0.04 -8.68
CA ALA A 74 1.78 -0.72 -8.79
C ALA A 74 1.63 -2.15 -8.23
N ILE A 75 0.99 -2.29 -7.07
CA ILE A 75 0.70 -3.59 -6.45
C ILE A 75 -0.18 -4.44 -7.36
N ARG A 76 -1.28 -3.87 -7.88
CA ARG A 76 -2.17 -4.58 -8.83
C ARG A 76 -1.45 -4.99 -10.10
N ARG A 77 -0.67 -4.09 -10.70
CA ARG A 77 0.08 -4.38 -11.92
C ARG A 77 1.03 -5.54 -11.70
N ALA A 78 1.79 -5.52 -10.60
CA ALA A 78 2.74 -6.57 -10.28
C ALA A 78 2.05 -7.91 -9.98
N ALA A 79 0.96 -7.91 -9.21
CA ALA A 79 0.26 -9.13 -8.85
C ALA A 79 -0.51 -9.78 -10.02
N LEU A 80 -0.89 -9.01 -11.04
CA LEU A 80 -1.62 -9.51 -12.22
C LEU A 80 -0.69 -9.81 -13.42
N ASP A 81 0.60 -9.58 -13.29
CA ASP A 81 1.58 -9.88 -14.33
C ASP A 81 1.88 -11.40 -14.33
N PRO A 82 1.65 -12.13 -15.45
CA PRO A 82 1.87 -13.57 -15.51
C PRO A 82 3.34 -13.98 -15.31
N GLU A 83 4.29 -13.04 -15.48
CA GLU A 83 5.71 -13.27 -15.25
C GLU A 83 6.10 -13.12 -13.78
N VAL A 84 5.24 -12.56 -12.93
CA VAL A 84 5.55 -12.26 -11.52
C VAL A 84 5.12 -13.40 -10.61
N ALA A 85 6.09 -13.99 -9.91
CA ALA A 85 5.86 -15.07 -8.96
C ALA A 85 5.63 -14.58 -7.52
N ALA A 86 6.05 -13.36 -7.20
CA ALA A 86 5.88 -12.75 -5.88
C ALA A 86 6.06 -11.23 -5.96
N VAL A 87 5.43 -10.51 -5.03
CA VAL A 87 5.61 -9.07 -4.84
C VAL A 87 6.32 -8.83 -3.51
N VAL A 88 7.37 -8.02 -3.51
CA VAL A 88 8.05 -7.55 -2.29
C VAL A 88 7.80 -6.05 -2.13
N LEU A 89 7.17 -5.68 -1.02
CA LEU A 89 7.00 -4.30 -0.60
C LEU A 89 8.16 -3.91 0.32
N ARG A 90 9.04 -3.04 -0.16
CA ARG A 90 10.10 -2.43 0.64
C ARG A 90 9.55 -1.16 1.29
N ILE A 91 9.20 -1.22 2.56
CA ILE A 91 8.52 -0.13 3.28
C ILE A 91 9.53 0.67 4.10
N ASP A 92 9.61 1.98 3.85
CA ASP A 92 10.35 2.97 4.64
C ASP A 92 9.46 4.17 4.97
N SER A 93 8.60 4.03 5.98
CA SER A 93 7.53 5.00 6.24
C SER A 93 7.25 5.21 7.73
N PRO A 94 7.12 6.47 8.19
CA PRO A 94 6.64 6.77 9.53
C PRO A 94 5.12 6.57 9.67
N GLY A 95 4.41 6.29 8.58
CA GLY A 95 2.95 6.25 8.53
C GLY A 95 2.37 7.46 7.81
N GLY A 96 1.14 7.82 8.15
CA GLY A 96 0.42 8.93 7.53
C GLY A 96 -1.09 8.73 7.57
N SER A 97 -1.78 9.07 6.49
CA SER A 97 -3.23 8.98 6.38
C SER A 97 -3.73 7.55 6.62
N ALA A 98 -4.63 7.39 7.59
CA ALA A 98 -5.29 6.13 7.89
C ALA A 98 -6.05 5.58 6.67
N LEU A 99 -6.80 6.44 5.97
CA LEU A 99 -7.54 6.07 4.76
C LEU A 99 -6.60 5.61 3.62
N ALA A 100 -5.51 6.34 3.39
CA ALA A 100 -4.55 5.97 2.35
C ALA A 100 -3.87 4.62 2.65
N SER A 101 -3.54 4.37 3.93
CA SER A 101 -2.96 3.12 4.41
C SER A 101 -3.96 1.96 4.28
N ASP A 102 -5.22 2.16 4.65
CA ASP A 102 -6.32 1.18 4.48
C ASP A 102 -6.51 0.81 3.01
N CYS A 103 -6.49 1.79 2.10
CA CYS A 103 -6.61 1.55 0.66
C CYS A 103 -5.49 0.64 0.13
N ILE A 104 -4.24 0.86 0.57
CA ILE A 104 -3.10 0.04 0.18
C ILE A 104 -3.20 -1.36 0.80
N SER A 105 -3.56 -1.45 2.10
CA SER A 105 -3.80 -2.71 2.80
C SER A 105 -4.84 -3.58 2.08
N ARG A 106 -5.99 -3.00 1.69
CA ARG A 106 -7.03 -3.70 0.94
C ARG A 106 -6.57 -4.13 -0.45
N ALA A 107 -5.83 -3.28 -1.16
CA ALA A 107 -5.29 -3.64 -2.47
C ALA A 107 -4.36 -4.87 -2.38
N ILE A 108 -3.57 -5.00 -1.32
CA ILE A 108 -2.74 -6.18 -1.06
C ILE A 108 -3.63 -7.42 -0.86
N GLU A 109 -4.63 -7.34 0.02
CA GLU A 109 -5.56 -8.45 0.30
C GLU A 109 -6.31 -8.91 -0.95
N ASP A 110 -6.83 -7.96 -1.73
CA ASP A 110 -7.54 -8.22 -2.98
C ASP A 110 -6.65 -8.86 -4.03
N CYS A 111 -5.43 -8.35 -4.23
CA CYS A 111 -4.46 -8.92 -5.16
C CYS A 111 -4.11 -10.36 -4.80
N LYS A 112 -3.83 -10.64 -3.53
CA LYS A 112 -3.55 -12.00 -3.05
C LYS A 112 -4.72 -12.94 -3.32
N ARG A 113 -5.94 -12.48 -3.06
CA ARG A 113 -7.17 -13.27 -3.27
C ARG A 113 -7.42 -13.57 -4.75
N VAL A 114 -7.20 -12.59 -5.64
CA VAL A 114 -7.53 -12.70 -7.07
C VAL A 114 -6.44 -13.44 -7.85
N SER A 115 -5.17 -13.13 -7.59
CA SER A 115 -4.04 -13.66 -8.37
C SER A 115 -3.39 -14.90 -7.76
N GLY A 116 -3.52 -15.10 -6.43
CA GLY A 116 -2.75 -16.10 -5.69
C GLY A 116 -1.27 -15.76 -5.54
N VAL A 117 -0.80 -14.62 -6.08
CA VAL A 117 0.60 -14.17 -5.96
C VAL A 117 0.85 -13.74 -4.51
N PRO A 118 1.86 -14.30 -3.81
CA PRO A 118 2.19 -13.90 -2.45
C PRO A 118 2.78 -12.50 -2.42
N VAL A 119 2.45 -11.76 -1.36
CA VAL A 119 2.97 -10.41 -1.11
C VAL A 119 3.76 -10.41 0.19
N TYR A 120 5.02 -10.00 0.09
CA TYR A 120 5.99 -10.00 1.18
C TYR A 120 6.36 -8.58 1.57
N CYS A 121 6.53 -8.32 2.87
CA CYS A 121 6.99 -7.04 3.39
C CYS A 121 8.45 -7.14 3.84
N SER A 122 9.28 -6.23 3.35
CA SER A 122 10.63 -5.97 3.86
C SER A 122 10.64 -4.56 4.45
N MET A 123 10.73 -4.46 5.77
CA MET A 123 10.82 -3.17 6.45
C MET A 123 12.24 -2.61 6.36
N ALA A 124 12.35 -1.33 6.04
CA ALA A 124 13.60 -0.57 6.01
C ALA A 124 13.87 0.07 7.37
N ASN A 125 14.26 1.35 7.40
CA ASN A 125 14.55 2.05 8.65
C ASN A 125 13.27 2.27 9.46
N TYR A 126 12.18 2.64 8.79
CA TYR A 126 10.87 2.85 9.40
C TYR A 126 9.77 2.02 8.75
N ALA A 127 8.89 1.43 9.55
CA ALA A 127 7.60 0.88 9.11
C ALA A 127 6.60 0.99 10.26
N ALA A 128 6.21 2.22 10.58
CA ALA A 128 5.40 2.55 11.75
C ALA A 128 3.99 3.03 11.33
N SER A 129 3.01 2.92 12.22
CA SER A 129 1.64 3.40 12.03
C SER A 129 1.03 2.88 10.72
N GLY A 130 0.62 3.75 9.79
CA GLY A 130 0.12 3.35 8.47
C GLY A 130 1.07 2.42 7.69
N GLY A 131 2.39 2.55 7.88
CA GLY A 131 3.37 1.62 7.30
C GLY A 131 3.26 0.21 7.89
N TYR A 132 2.99 0.09 9.19
CA TYR A 132 2.72 -1.19 9.84
C TYR A 132 1.37 -1.78 9.42
N MET A 133 0.34 -0.94 9.21
CA MET A 133 -0.95 -1.38 8.67
C MET A 133 -0.78 -2.06 7.31
N ILE A 134 0.01 -1.46 6.41
CA ILE A 134 0.34 -2.04 5.10
C ILE A 134 1.14 -3.34 5.26
N ALA A 135 2.15 -3.35 6.15
CA ALA A 135 2.96 -4.52 6.42
C ALA A 135 2.11 -5.71 6.94
N ALA A 136 1.13 -5.44 7.80
CA ALA A 136 0.26 -6.46 8.38
C ALA A 136 -0.57 -7.21 7.33
N ALA A 137 -0.89 -6.59 6.19
CA ALA A 137 -1.63 -7.24 5.09
C ALA A 137 -0.78 -8.26 4.30
N CYS A 138 0.56 -8.20 4.43
CA CYS A 138 1.49 -9.07 3.72
C CYS A 138 1.53 -10.48 4.34
N ASP A 139 1.86 -11.49 3.53
CA ASP A 139 1.95 -12.90 3.94
C ASP A 139 3.09 -13.16 4.93
N ARG A 140 4.20 -12.44 4.74
CA ARG A 140 5.38 -12.50 5.60
C ARG A 140 5.98 -11.11 5.73
N VAL A 141 6.49 -10.82 6.93
CA VAL A 141 7.06 -9.53 7.29
C VAL A 141 8.45 -9.77 7.84
N TRP A 142 9.44 -9.08 7.26
CA TRP A 142 10.82 -9.08 7.74
C TRP A 142 11.20 -7.66 8.20
N ALA A 143 11.87 -7.59 9.34
CA ALA A 143 12.42 -6.37 9.90
C ALA A 143 13.86 -6.62 10.34
N GLN A 144 14.70 -5.59 10.29
CA GLN A 144 16.03 -5.65 10.88
C GLN A 144 15.91 -5.39 12.40
N PRO A 145 16.87 -5.85 13.22
CA PRO A 145 16.88 -5.55 14.66
C PRO A 145 16.82 -4.05 14.97
N THR A 146 17.26 -3.19 14.03
CA THR A 146 17.28 -1.73 14.15
C THR A 146 16.10 -1.03 13.46
N THR A 147 15.17 -1.78 12.83
CA THR A 147 13.98 -1.20 12.21
C THR A 147 13.05 -0.61 13.28
N VAL A 148 12.64 0.64 13.10
CA VAL A 148 11.61 1.27 13.92
C VAL A 148 10.23 0.92 13.35
N THR A 149 9.43 0.18 14.12
CA THR A 149 8.10 -0.30 13.71
C THR A 149 7.12 -0.28 14.88
N GLY A 150 5.87 -0.69 14.67
CA GLY A 150 4.79 -0.51 15.63
C GLY A 150 4.08 0.82 15.39
N SER A 151 3.96 1.66 16.42
CA SER A 151 3.13 2.87 16.37
C SER A 151 1.68 2.55 16.01
N ILE A 152 1.14 1.45 16.57
CA ILE A 152 -0.23 0.99 16.30
C ILE A 152 -1.16 1.85 17.16
N GLY A 153 -1.59 2.96 16.58
CA GLY A 153 -2.41 3.98 17.20
C GLY A 153 -2.88 4.99 16.16
N VAL A 154 -3.80 5.85 16.57
CA VAL A 154 -4.41 6.89 15.74
C VAL A 154 -4.29 8.22 16.46
N ILE A 155 -3.85 9.25 15.76
CA ILE A 155 -3.87 10.62 16.26
C ILE A 155 -4.70 11.48 15.31
N ALA A 156 -5.54 12.35 15.88
CA ALA A 156 -6.30 13.32 15.12
C ALA A 156 -6.42 14.62 15.91
N GLY A 157 -6.43 15.75 15.22
CA GLY A 157 -6.51 17.06 15.87
C GLY A 157 -6.09 18.18 14.94
N LYS A 158 -6.06 19.38 15.49
CA LYS A 158 -5.65 20.61 14.81
C LYS A 158 -4.84 21.49 15.76
N LEU A 159 -3.98 22.33 15.20
CA LEU A 159 -3.39 23.44 15.92
C LEU A 159 -4.37 24.60 15.92
N THR A 160 -4.59 25.21 17.08
CA THR A 160 -5.48 26.37 17.21
C THR A 160 -4.70 27.63 17.57
N PHE A 161 -5.06 28.75 16.94
CA PHE A 161 -4.46 30.07 17.15
C PHE A 161 -5.42 31.06 17.82
N GLN A 162 -6.63 30.63 18.18
CA GLN A 162 -7.66 31.48 18.78
C GLN A 162 -7.11 32.35 19.92
N ARG A 163 -6.46 31.70 20.91
CA ARG A 163 -5.89 32.38 22.08
C ARG A 163 -4.69 33.25 21.74
N PHE A 164 -3.87 32.81 20.78
CA PHE A 164 -2.73 33.58 20.31
C PHE A 164 -3.20 34.90 19.67
N LEU A 165 -4.16 34.84 18.75
CA LEU A 165 -4.71 36.02 18.07
C LEU A 165 -5.42 36.96 19.06
N ALA A 166 -6.21 36.41 19.97
CA ALA A 166 -6.90 37.19 21.01
C ALA A 166 -5.92 37.98 21.89
N ARG A 167 -4.75 37.41 22.22
CA ARG A 167 -3.70 38.07 23.01
C ARG A 167 -3.15 39.33 22.34
N TYR A 168 -3.17 39.42 21.02
CA TYR A 168 -2.73 40.57 20.24
C TYR A 168 -3.88 41.46 19.75
N GLY A 169 -5.10 41.26 20.28
CA GLY A 169 -6.27 42.04 19.91
C GLY A 169 -6.78 41.76 18.49
N VAL A 170 -6.33 40.66 17.86
CA VAL A 170 -6.81 40.27 16.52
C VAL A 170 -8.10 39.48 16.68
N ARG A 171 -9.19 40.01 16.11
CA ARG A 171 -10.48 39.31 16.00
C ARG A 171 -10.67 38.83 14.57
N VAL A 172 -11.05 37.57 14.40
CA VAL A 172 -11.46 37.02 13.10
C VAL A 172 -12.95 36.76 13.14
N ASP A 173 -13.70 37.44 12.28
CA ASP A 173 -15.14 37.23 12.09
C ASP A 173 -15.35 36.48 10.77
N GLY A 174 -16.33 35.58 10.73
CA GLY A 174 -16.66 34.79 9.55
C GLY A 174 -18.12 34.37 9.51
N VAL A 175 -18.60 33.97 8.33
CA VAL A 175 -19.94 33.40 8.14
C VAL A 175 -19.79 31.91 7.89
N ALA A 176 -20.41 31.09 8.74
CA ALA A 176 -20.45 29.65 8.59
C ALA A 176 -21.91 29.18 8.54
N PHE A 177 -22.21 28.25 7.64
CA PHE A 177 -23.54 27.65 7.54
C PHE A 177 -23.50 26.21 8.05
N GLY A 178 -24.17 25.97 9.18
CA GLY A 178 -24.21 24.66 9.84
C GLY A 178 -23.34 24.59 11.09
N ARG A 179 -23.79 23.81 12.09
CA ARG A 179 -23.19 23.77 13.44
C ARG A 179 -21.70 23.44 13.46
N ASN A 180 -21.23 22.57 12.58
CA ASN A 180 -19.85 22.07 12.56
C ASN A 180 -19.03 22.56 11.36
N ALA A 181 -19.53 23.56 10.62
CA ALA A 181 -18.88 24.01 9.39
C ALA A 181 -17.48 24.59 9.61
N ALA A 182 -17.21 25.17 10.78
CA ALA A 182 -15.90 25.66 11.19
C ALA A 182 -15.13 24.70 12.12
N ALA A 183 -15.62 23.47 12.35
CA ALA A 183 -15.07 22.58 13.38
C ALA A 183 -13.57 22.27 13.20
N LEU A 184 -13.05 22.21 11.98
CA LEU A 184 -11.61 22.01 11.71
C LEU A 184 -10.82 23.31 11.48
N SER A 185 -11.45 24.48 11.65
CA SER A 185 -10.79 25.78 11.56
C SER A 185 -9.67 25.89 12.60
N PRO A 186 -8.48 26.40 12.24
CA PRO A 186 -7.42 26.66 13.21
C PRO A 186 -7.70 27.91 14.06
N LEU A 187 -8.80 28.62 13.81
CA LEU A 187 -9.15 29.87 14.49
C LEU A 187 -10.08 29.67 15.69
N GLU A 188 -10.59 28.46 15.88
CA GLU A 188 -11.53 28.11 16.95
C GLU A 188 -11.06 26.83 17.64
N ASP A 189 -11.17 26.76 18.96
CA ASP A 189 -11.04 25.52 19.72
C ASP A 189 -12.21 24.56 19.39
N PHE A 190 -12.04 23.26 19.62
CA PHE A 190 -13.18 22.33 19.54
C PHE A 190 -14.14 22.60 20.70
N ASP A 191 -15.44 22.61 20.42
CA ASP A 191 -16.44 22.48 21.49
C ASP A 191 -16.52 21.03 22.01
N ALA A 192 -17.20 20.82 23.14
CA ALA A 192 -17.29 19.50 23.77
C ALA A 192 -17.94 18.43 22.86
N ALA A 193 -18.90 18.81 22.02
CA ALA A 193 -19.57 17.88 21.11
C ALA A 193 -18.69 17.55 19.88
N GLN A 194 -17.95 18.53 19.38
CA GLN A 194 -16.99 18.33 18.29
C GLN A 194 -15.81 17.46 18.75
N LEU A 195 -15.32 17.66 19.98
CA LEU A 195 -14.26 16.84 20.55
C LEU A 195 -14.74 15.40 20.79
N ALA A 196 -15.92 15.22 21.40
CA ALA A 196 -16.51 13.90 21.58
C ALA A 196 -16.68 13.16 20.24
N ARG A 197 -17.08 13.88 19.18
CA ARG A 197 -17.18 13.30 17.84
C ARG A 197 -15.82 12.91 17.26
N LEU A 198 -14.79 13.73 17.47
CA LEU A 198 -13.44 13.41 17.05
C LEU A 198 -12.91 12.15 17.76
N ASP A 199 -13.18 12.01 19.05
CA ASP A 199 -12.82 10.83 19.83
C ASP A 199 -13.52 9.57 19.30
N GLU A 200 -14.82 9.64 19.01
CA GLU A 200 -15.56 8.53 18.37
C GLU A 200 -14.93 8.13 17.02
N ASP A 201 -14.59 9.10 16.17
CA ASP A 201 -13.96 8.83 14.88
C ASP A 201 -12.55 8.21 15.06
N VAL A 202 -11.78 8.64 16.06
CA VAL A 202 -10.47 8.05 16.42
C VAL A 202 -10.60 6.60 16.87
N ASP A 203 -11.55 6.31 17.76
CA ASP A 203 -11.82 4.97 18.27
C ASP A 203 -12.22 4.02 17.13
N LEU A 204 -13.10 4.46 16.22
CA LEU A 204 -13.51 3.68 15.05
C LEU A 204 -12.31 3.29 14.17
N ILE A 205 -11.42 4.23 13.88
CA ILE A 205 -10.22 3.96 13.07
C ILE A 205 -9.26 3.04 13.82
N TYR A 206 -9.13 3.22 15.14
CA TYR A 206 -8.24 2.41 15.95
C TYR A 206 -8.71 0.94 16.04
N GLU A 207 -10.00 0.71 16.27
CA GLU A 207 -10.59 -0.63 16.27
C GLU A 207 -10.40 -1.35 14.92
N ASP A 208 -10.59 -0.63 13.82
CA ASP A 208 -10.33 -1.17 12.48
C ASP A 208 -8.84 -1.48 12.25
N PHE A 209 -7.93 -0.65 12.77
CA PHE A 209 -6.49 -0.93 12.71
C PHE A 209 -6.14 -2.19 13.51
N LEU A 210 -6.66 -2.33 14.74
CA LEU A 210 -6.46 -3.54 15.54
C LEU A 210 -6.97 -4.79 14.82
N ALA A 211 -8.16 -4.72 14.20
CA ALA A 211 -8.75 -5.84 13.47
C ALA A 211 -7.89 -6.25 12.26
N LYS A 212 -7.35 -5.28 11.51
CA LYS A 212 -6.42 -5.55 10.39
C LYS A 212 -5.14 -6.23 10.86
N VAL A 213 -4.53 -5.72 11.93
CA VAL A 213 -3.32 -6.32 12.49
C VAL A 213 -3.61 -7.73 13.01
N ALA A 214 -4.70 -7.93 13.74
CA ALA A 214 -5.12 -9.23 14.24
C ALA A 214 -5.28 -10.26 13.11
N ARG A 215 -5.98 -9.88 12.03
CA ARG A 215 -6.18 -10.71 10.84
C ARG A 215 -4.85 -11.06 10.16
N GLY A 216 -4.03 -10.04 9.90
CA GLY A 216 -2.76 -10.18 9.20
C GLY A 216 -1.70 -10.96 9.97
N ARG A 217 -1.70 -10.84 11.30
CA ARG A 217 -0.74 -11.49 12.20
C ARG A 217 -1.26 -12.79 12.82
N ARG A 218 -2.52 -13.14 12.56
CA ARG A 218 -3.21 -14.32 13.12
C ARG A 218 -3.17 -14.33 14.66
N MET A 219 -3.46 -13.17 15.24
CA MET A 219 -3.51 -12.95 16.69
C MET A 219 -4.94 -12.62 17.09
N ALA A 220 -5.33 -12.91 18.33
CA ALA A 220 -6.60 -12.38 18.84
C ALA A 220 -6.48 -10.84 19.02
N VAL A 221 -7.58 -10.13 18.79
CA VAL A 221 -7.62 -8.65 18.81
C VAL A 221 -7.17 -8.11 20.16
N GLU A 222 -7.49 -8.81 21.24
CA GLU A 222 -7.11 -8.50 22.62
C GLU A 222 -5.60 -8.62 22.84
N GLU A 223 -4.93 -9.55 22.17
CA GLU A 223 -3.48 -9.67 22.23
C GLU A 223 -2.80 -8.52 21.50
N VAL A 224 -3.34 -8.14 20.33
CA VAL A 224 -2.89 -6.96 19.60
C VAL A 224 -3.08 -5.71 20.45
N ARG A 225 -4.27 -5.51 21.05
CA ARG A 225 -4.56 -4.35 21.91
C ARG A 225 -3.61 -4.23 23.10
N ARG A 226 -3.12 -5.35 23.65
CA ARG A 226 -2.15 -5.30 24.77
C ARG A 226 -0.82 -4.68 24.36
N VAL A 227 -0.40 -4.84 23.10
CA VAL A 227 0.87 -4.34 22.56
C VAL A 227 0.73 -3.09 21.67
N ALA A 228 -0.49 -2.81 21.20
CA ALA A 228 -0.86 -1.61 20.46
C ALA A 228 -1.30 -0.52 21.45
N LYS A 229 -0.44 0.46 21.72
CA LYS A 229 -0.73 1.56 22.67
C LYS A 229 -0.22 2.92 22.16
N GLY A 230 -0.02 3.05 20.85
CA GLY A 230 0.86 4.07 20.27
C GLY A 230 2.29 3.58 20.31
#